data_AF-A0A2A3G5B7-F1
#
_entry.id   AF-A0A2A3G5B7-F1
#
_cell.length_a   1.000
_cell.length_b   1.000
_cell.length_c   1.000
_cell.angle_alpha   90.00
_cell.angle_beta   90.00
_cell.angle_gamma   90.00
#
_symmetry.space_group_name_H-M   'P 1'
#
loop_
_entity.id
_entity.type
_entity.pdbx_description
1 polymer ?
#
loop_
_entity_poly.entity_id
_entity_poly.type
_entity_poly.pdbx_seq_one_letter_code
_entity_poly.pdbx_strand_id
1 'polypeptide(L)'
;MNKIALRTAIASAVIAPVMLVGAGPATASPTLSTGSVSGGIVVNVPDKESWNCFALDSNFGLKAGVGAVGGFAKGSNVTVFCFGTTAPFFFTGSVRAGT
;
A
#
# COMPACT_ATOMS: atom_id res chain seq x y z
N MET A 1 1.30 -9.75 33.64
CA MET A 1 1.03 -8.65 32.69
C MET A 1 0.67 -9.27 31.34
N ASN A 2 -0.61 -9.24 30.96
CA ASN A 2 -1.14 -9.97 29.81
C ASN A 2 -0.62 -9.36 28.50
N LYS A 3 0.02 -10.20 27.66
CA LYS A 3 0.56 -9.85 26.32
C LYS A 3 -0.43 -9.09 25.42
N ILE A 4 -1.73 -9.22 25.67
CA ILE A 4 -2.80 -8.53 24.96
C ILE A 4 -2.76 -7.01 25.21
N ALA A 5 -2.58 -6.58 26.47
CA ALA A 5 -2.55 -5.15 26.80
C ALA A 5 -1.35 -4.42 26.17
N LEU A 6 -0.21 -5.11 26.06
CA LEU A 6 0.98 -4.59 25.40
C LEU A 6 0.77 -4.43 23.88
N ARG A 7 0.06 -5.36 23.24
CA ARG A 7 -0.28 -5.24 21.80
C ARG A 7 -1.22 -4.07 21.52
N THR A 8 -2.20 -3.83 22.39
CA THR A 8 -3.14 -2.70 22.22
C THR A 8 -2.44 -1.36 22.41
N ALA A 9 -1.50 -1.25 23.34
CA ALA A 9 -0.72 -0.03 23.57
C ALA A 9 0.22 0.31 22.41
N ILE A 10 0.81 -0.70 21.76
CA ILE A 10 1.66 -0.48 20.56
C ILE A 10 0.79 -0.03 19.37
N ALA A 11 -0.43 -0.57 19.23
CA ALA A 11 -1.35 -0.14 18.18
C ALA A 11 -1.79 1.32 18.33
N SER A 12 -1.99 1.81 19.57
CA SER A 12 -2.37 3.21 19.82
C SER A 12 -1.19 4.19 19.81
N ALA A 13 0.03 3.75 20.09
CA ALA A 13 1.23 4.61 20.05
C ALA A 13 1.64 5.00 18.61
N VAL A 14 1.30 4.18 17.60
CA VAL A 14 1.54 4.51 16.18
C VAL A 14 0.50 5.51 15.63
N ILE A 15 -0.67 5.62 16.27
CA ILE A 15 -1.77 6.49 15.83
C ILE A 15 -1.65 7.91 16.43
N ALA A 16 -1.02 8.05 17.59
CA ALA A 16 -0.97 9.32 18.33
C ALA A 16 -0.19 10.48 17.67
N PRO A 17 0.93 10.28 16.92
CA PRO A 17 1.68 11.42 16.40
C PRO A 17 1.03 12.13 15.21
N VAL A 18 0.05 11.51 14.53
CA VAL A 18 -0.39 11.96 13.20
C VAL A 18 -1.65 12.85 13.25
N MET A 19 -2.35 12.93 14.37
CA MET A 19 -3.49 13.86 14.53
C MET A 19 -3.06 15.34 14.66
N LEU A 20 -1.76 15.64 14.62
CA LEU A 20 -1.23 17.01 14.78
C LEU A 20 -1.04 17.79 13.48
N VAL A 21 -1.18 17.15 12.32
CA VAL A 21 -1.14 17.82 11.00
C VAL A 21 -2.53 17.71 10.42
N GLY A 22 -3.20 18.84 10.14
CA GLY A 22 -4.63 18.94 9.78
C GLY A 22 -5.11 18.23 8.50
N ALA A 23 -4.44 17.18 8.06
CA ALA A 23 -4.96 16.19 7.14
C ALA A 23 -5.80 15.17 7.95
N GLY A 24 -7.12 15.40 8.03
CA GLY A 24 -8.06 14.42 8.61
C GLY A 24 -7.91 13.04 7.97
N PRO A 25 -8.38 11.94 8.59
CA PRO A 25 -8.04 10.57 8.21
C PRO A 25 -8.25 10.26 6.72
N ALA A 26 -7.42 9.36 6.17
CA ALA A 26 -7.58 8.86 4.81
C ALA A 26 -8.97 8.26 4.67
N THR A 27 -9.65 8.63 3.59
CA THR A 27 -11.02 8.24 3.28
C THR A 27 -11.15 6.74 3.02
N ALA A 28 -10.08 6.10 2.55
CA ALA A 28 -9.96 4.65 2.40
C ALA A 28 -8.48 4.22 2.35
N SER A 29 -8.21 2.91 2.46
CA SER A 29 -6.90 2.36 2.13
C SER A 29 -6.75 2.14 0.61
N PRO A 30 -5.53 2.20 0.05
CA PRO A 30 -5.26 1.72 -1.29
C PRO A 30 -5.74 0.27 -1.51
N THR A 31 -6.07 -0.06 -2.74
CA THR A 31 -6.46 -1.41 -3.16
C THR A 31 -5.61 -1.87 -4.34
N LEU A 32 -5.46 -3.19 -4.47
CA LEU A 32 -4.63 -3.83 -5.49
C LEU A 32 -5.50 -4.75 -6.34
N SER A 33 -5.23 -4.78 -7.65
CA SER A 33 -5.83 -5.74 -8.56
C SER A 33 -4.87 -6.17 -9.66
N THR A 34 -5.14 -7.32 -10.26
CA THR A 34 -4.39 -7.83 -11.40
C THR A 34 -4.60 -6.90 -12.60
N GLY A 35 -3.53 -6.51 -13.27
CA GLY A 35 -3.61 -5.68 -14.46
C GLY A 35 -4.08 -6.45 -15.68
N SER A 36 -4.70 -5.75 -16.64
CA SER A 36 -5.20 -6.33 -17.88
C SER A 36 -4.08 -6.72 -18.87
N VAL A 37 -2.87 -6.19 -18.68
CA VAL A 37 -1.70 -6.49 -19.50
C VAL A 37 -0.83 -7.57 -18.83
N SER A 38 -0.13 -8.36 -19.64
CA SER A 38 0.84 -9.34 -19.14
C SER A 38 1.93 -8.65 -18.33
N GLY A 39 2.22 -9.16 -17.12
CA GLY A 39 3.15 -8.52 -16.19
C GLY A 39 2.65 -7.21 -15.59
N GLY A 40 1.34 -6.94 -15.64
CA GLY A 40 0.71 -5.74 -15.12
C GLY A 40 -0.03 -5.93 -13.79
N ILE A 41 -0.05 -4.89 -12.96
CA ILE A 41 -0.91 -4.74 -11.79
C ILE A 41 -1.62 -3.39 -11.87
N VAL A 42 -2.64 -3.20 -11.03
CA VAL A 42 -3.28 -1.91 -10.80
C VAL A 42 -3.24 -1.58 -9.32
N VAL A 43 -2.72 -0.39 -9.00
CA VAL A 43 -2.68 0.20 -7.67
C VAL A 43 -3.71 1.32 -7.62
N ASN A 44 -4.84 1.10 -6.94
CA ASN A 44 -5.89 2.11 -6.82
C ASN A 44 -5.76 2.83 -5.48
N VAL A 45 -5.62 4.15 -5.50
CA VAL A 45 -5.56 4.98 -4.28
C VAL A 45 -6.86 5.77 -4.14
N PRO A 46 -7.24 6.19 -2.93
CA PRO A 46 -8.42 7.01 -2.73
C PRO A 46 -8.36 8.31 -3.54
N ASP A 47 -9.51 8.73 -4.07
CA ASP A 47 -9.59 9.94 -4.87
C ASP A 47 -9.15 11.19 -4.10
N LYS A 48 -8.39 12.06 -4.76
CA LYS A 48 -7.88 13.33 -4.22
C LYS A 48 -6.92 13.17 -3.04
N GLU A 49 -6.42 11.95 -2.78
CA GLU A 49 -5.35 11.72 -1.82
C GLU A 49 -4.01 11.51 -2.51
N SER A 50 -2.94 12.01 -1.88
CA SER A 50 -1.58 11.84 -2.38
C SER A 50 -0.94 10.60 -1.76
N TRP A 51 -0.59 9.64 -2.62
CA TRP A 51 0.01 8.37 -2.24
C TRP A 51 1.22 8.08 -3.13
N ASN A 52 2.35 7.72 -2.51
CA ASN A 52 3.54 7.25 -3.20
C ASN A 52 3.63 5.74 -3.06
N CYS A 53 3.60 5.01 -4.17
CA CYS A 53 3.56 3.56 -4.16
C CYS A 53 4.77 2.95 -4.89
N PHE A 54 5.34 1.90 -4.29
CA PHE A 54 6.42 1.08 -4.80
C PHE A 54 5.96 -0.37 -4.90
N ALA A 55 6.31 -1.06 -5.97
CA ALA A 55 5.91 -2.41 -6.26
C ALA A 55 7.14 -3.26 -6.56
N LEU A 56 7.30 -4.37 -5.83
CA LEU A 56 8.43 -5.29 -5.92
C LEU A 56 7.91 -6.67 -6.31
N ASP A 57 8.34 -7.21 -7.45
CA ASP A 57 8.04 -8.59 -7.81
C ASP A 57 9.01 -9.60 -7.19
N SER A 58 8.65 -10.88 -7.28
CA SER A 58 9.46 -12.00 -6.79
C SER A 58 10.83 -12.16 -7.49
N ASN A 59 11.07 -11.44 -8.58
CA ASN A 59 12.37 -11.38 -9.28
C ASN A 59 13.14 -10.10 -8.93
N PHE A 60 12.75 -9.41 -7.86
CA PHE A 60 13.32 -8.15 -7.41
C PHE A 60 13.17 -6.99 -8.43
N GLY A 61 12.18 -7.08 -9.31
CA GLY A 61 11.78 -5.98 -10.18
C GLY A 61 11.05 -4.91 -9.38
N LEU A 62 11.72 -3.78 -9.14
CA LEU A 62 11.14 -2.61 -8.45
C LEU A 62 10.55 -1.63 -9.45
N LYS A 63 9.30 -1.22 -9.23
CA LYS A 63 8.60 -0.15 -9.96
C LYS A 63 7.98 0.82 -8.97
N ALA A 64 7.77 2.06 -9.41
CA ALA A 64 7.03 3.05 -8.65
C ALA A 64 5.84 3.55 -9.50
N GLY A 65 4.72 3.84 -8.84
CA GLY A 65 3.55 4.40 -9.51
C GLY A 65 2.22 3.99 -8.89
N VAL A 66 1.20 4.76 -9.25
CA VAL A 66 -0.22 4.54 -8.96
C VAL A 66 -0.94 4.31 -10.28
N GLY A 67 -2.06 3.59 -10.26
CA GLY A 67 -2.80 3.18 -11.45
C GLY A 67 -2.21 1.93 -12.06
N ALA A 68 -2.22 1.84 -13.38
CA ALA A 68 -1.65 0.69 -14.10
C ALA A 68 -0.12 0.72 -14.04
N VAL A 69 0.47 -0.31 -13.42
CA VAL A 69 1.93 -0.49 -13.31
C VAL A 69 2.32 -1.79 -14.01
N GLY A 70 3.22 -1.70 -14.98
CA GLY A 70 3.63 -2.83 -15.81
C GLY A 70 5.13 -3.12 -15.77
N GLY A 71 5.51 -4.19 -16.47
CA GLY A 71 6.91 -4.61 -16.63
C GLY A 71 7.41 -5.55 -15.54
N PHE A 72 6.51 -6.21 -14.82
CA PHE A 72 6.84 -7.33 -13.93
C PHE A 72 6.89 -8.64 -14.72
N ALA A 73 7.48 -9.67 -14.13
CA ALA A 73 7.38 -11.00 -14.69
C ALA A 73 5.92 -11.49 -14.72
N LYS A 74 5.53 -12.11 -15.83
CA LYS A 74 4.19 -12.67 -16.03
C LYS A 74 3.81 -13.60 -14.87
N GLY A 75 2.67 -13.35 -14.23
CA GLY A 75 2.17 -14.19 -13.13
C GLY A 75 2.95 -14.12 -11.82
N SER A 76 3.96 -13.25 -11.68
CA SER A 76 4.71 -13.11 -10.44
C SER A 76 3.86 -12.55 -9.31
N ASN A 77 4.23 -12.85 -8.07
CA ASN A 77 3.67 -12.15 -6.92
C ASN A 77 4.37 -10.80 -6.80
N VAL A 78 3.57 -9.72 -6.80
CA VAL A 78 4.05 -8.34 -6.65
C VAL A 78 3.57 -7.80 -5.31
N THR A 79 4.51 -7.38 -4.48
CA THR A 79 4.23 -6.73 -3.19
C THR A 79 4.31 -5.23 -3.37
N VAL A 80 3.25 -4.53 -2.97
CA VAL A 80 3.12 -3.08 -3.10
C VAL A 80 3.16 -2.43 -1.72
N PHE A 81 3.95 -1.37 -1.62
CA PHE A 81 4.10 -0.51 -0.45
C PHE A 81 3.66 0.90 -0.84
N CYS A 82 2.64 1.43 -0.18
CA CYS A 82 2.13 2.77 -0.42
C CYS A 82 2.27 3.63 0.83
N PHE A 83 2.72 4.87 0.64
CA PHE A 83 2.90 5.88 1.68
C PHE A 83 2.06 7.10 1.38
N GLY A 84 1.13 7.43 2.27
CA GLY A 84 0.25 8.59 2.19
C GLY A 84 0.67 9.69 3.15
N THR A 85 0.10 10.88 2.98
CA THR A 85 0.30 12.01 3.92
C THR A 85 -0.68 12.00 5.09
N THR A 86 -1.59 11.01 5.12
CA THR A 86 -2.79 11.02 5.95
C THR A 86 -3.00 9.65 6.58
N ALA A 87 -3.43 9.58 7.85
CA ALA A 87 -3.59 8.30 8.56
C ALA A 87 -4.80 7.47 8.07
N PRO A 88 -4.66 6.15 7.81
CA PRO A 88 -3.41 5.37 7.85
C PRO A 88 -2.45 5.78 6.73
N PHE A 89 -1.24 6.21 7.10
CA PHE A 89 -0.23 6.75 6.17
C PHE A 89 0.57 5.67 5.45
N PHE A 90 0.26 4.40 5.71
CA PHE A 90 0.97 3.26 5.16
C PHE A 90 -0.01 2.16 4.77
N PHE A 91 0.21 1.58 3.60
CA PHE A 91 -0.46 0.39 3.12
C PHE A 91 0.55 -0.59 2.54
N THR A 92 0.34 -1.87 2.80
CA THR A 92 1.06 -2.95 2.16
C THR A 92 0.08 -4.03 1.70
N GLY A 93 0.31 -4.58 0.52
CA GLY A 93 -0.48 -5.68 -0.01
C GLY A 93 0.27 -6.43 -1.11
N SER A 94 -0.26 -7.58 -1.51
CA SER A 94 0.31 -8.35 -2.62
C SER A 94 -0.76 -8.76 -3.61
N VAL A 95 -0.41 -8.80 -4.88
CA VAL A 95 -1.28 -9.22 -5.98
C VAL A 95 -0.47 -9.98 -7.03
N ARG A 96 -1.12 -10.85 -7.81
CA ARG A 96 -0.47 -11.49 -8.95
C ARG A 96 -0.43 -10.53 -10.15
N ALA A 97 0.71 -10.46 -10.82
CA ALA A 97 0.82 -9.78 -12.10
C ALA A 97 0.00 -10.51 -13.17
N GLY A 98 -0.55 -9.76 -14.12
CA GLY A 98 -1.31 -10.30 -15.24
C GLY A 98 -0.56 -11.40 -15.99
N THR A 99 -1.30 -12.41 -16.44
CA THR A 99 -0.76 -13.51 -17.25
C THR A 99 -0.81 -13.16 -18.72
#